data_AF-A0A399F5P7-F1
#
_entry.id   AF-A0A399F5P7-F1
#
_cell.length_a   1.000
_cell.length_b   1.000
_cell.length_c   1.000
_cell.angle_alpha   90.00
_cell.angle_beta   90.00
_cell.angle_gamma   90.00
#
_symmetry.space_group_name_H-M   'P 1'
#
loop_
_entity.id
_entity.type
_entity.pdbx_description
1 polymer ?
#
loop_
_entity_poly.entity_id
_entity_poly.type
_entity_poly.pdbx_seq_one_letter_code
_entity_poly.pdbx_strand_id
1 'polypeptide(L)'
;MTALGEVIIGVAELLEAEVKQLEGRLKGLLLTLVLGLGAGVLALGGLGWLIAAGYLQLRAWLPPAGAAAIMGVLSLAVAGGVLWFAVRQK
;
A
#
# COMPACT_ATOMS: atom_id res chain seq x y z
N MET A 1 -24.64 -48.22 11.42
CA MET A 1 -23.38 -47.59 11.88
C MET A 1 -22.60 -46.91 10.75
N THR A 2 -23.11 -46.90 9.52
CA THR A 2 -22.47 -46.28 8.33
C THR A 2 -22.76 -44.78 8.17
N ALA A 3 -23.97 -44.33 8.50
CA ALA A 3 -24.39 -42.93 8.32
C ALA A 3 -23.57 -41.90 9.12
N LEU A 4 -23.14 -42.24 10.34
CA LEU A 4 -22.30 -41.34 11.15
C LEU A 4 -20.88 -41.22 10.58
N GLY A 5 -20.35 -42.30 9.99
CA GLY A 5 -19.05 -42.27 9.33
C GLY A 5 -19.05 -41.38 8.09
N GLU A 6 -20.10 -41.46 7.26
CA GLU A 6 -20.27 -40.61 6.08
C GLU A 6 -20.40 -39.12 6.45
N VAL A 7 -21.11 -38.80 7.52
CA VAL A 7 -21.23 -37.41 8.00
C VAL A 7 -19.89 -36.88 8.52
N ILE A 8 -19.12 -37.69 9.28
CA ILE A 8 -17.80 -37.28 9.78
C ILE A 8 -16.83 -37.05 8.62
N ILE A 9 -16.84 -37.94 7.61
CA ILE A 9 -16.01 -37.80 6.41
C ILE A 9 -16.40 -36.54 5.63
N GLY A 10 -17.70 -36.31 5.40
CA GLY A 10 -18.17 -35.11 4.70
C GLY A 10 -17.80 -33.80 5.41
N VAL A 11 -17.89 -33.77 6.74
CA VAL A 11 -17.46 -32.59 7.53
C VAL A 11 -15.94 -32.39 7.44
N ALA A 12 -15.14 -33.46 7.45
CA ALA A 12 -13.69 -33.37 7.30
C ALA A 12 -13.28 -32.84 5.92
N GLU A 13 -13.95 -33.29 4.85
CA GLU A 13 -13.72 -32.80 3.48
C GLU A 13 -14.08 -31.31 3.33
N LEU A 14 -15.19 -30.88 3.94
CA LEU A 14 -15.60 -29.47 4.00
C LEU A 14 -14.56 -28.61 4.71
N LEU A 15 -14.06 -29.07 5.86
CA LEU A 15 -12.99 -28.41 6.61
C LEU A 15 -11.69 -28.31 5.79
N GLU A 16 -11.31 -29.37 5.09
CA GLU A 16 -10.12 -29.37 4.24
C GLU A 16 -10.24 -28.37 3.08
N ALA A 17 -11.41 -28.29 2.46
CA ALA A 17 -11.69 -27.32 1.40
C ALA A 17 -11.62 -25.87 1.92
N GLU A 18 -12.18 -25.61 3.09
CA GLU A 18 -12.17 -24.28 3.71
C GLU A 18 -10.75 -23.87 4.12
N VAL A 19 -9.95 -24.79 4.67
CA VAL A 19 -8.53 -24.56 4.98
C VAL A 19 -7.73 -24.23 3.71
N LYS A 20 -7.88 -25.01 2.63
CA LYS A 20 -7.21 -24.74 1.34
C LYS A 20 -7.62 -23.38 0.77
N GLN A 21 -8.90 -23.00 0.89
CA GLN A 21 -9.38 -21.70 0.46
C GLN A 21 -8.79 -20.57 1.32
N LEU A 22 -8.70 -20.77 2.63
CA LEU A 22 -8.13 -19.81 3.57
C LEU A 22 -6.63 -19.60 3.30
N GLU A 23 -5.87 -20.66 3.06
CA GLU A 23 -4.46 -20.59 2.70
C GLU A 23 -4.22 -19.78 1.42
N GLY A 24 -5.06 -19.99 0.40
CA GLY A 24 -4.99 -19.22 -0.83
C GLY A 24 -5.24 -17.73 -0.61
N ARG A 25 -6.27 -17.39 0.19
CA ARG A 25 -6.59 -16.00 0.56
C ARG A 25 -5.49 -15.36 1.40
N LEU A 26 -4.93 -16.08 2.36
CA LEU A 26 -3.81 -15.62 3.19
C LEU A 26 -2.56 -15.33 2.37
N LYS A 27 -2.20 -16.24 1.45
CA LYS A 27 -1.07 -16.03 0.52
C LYS A 27 -1.32 -14.80 -0.37
N GLY A 28 -2.52 -14.66 -0.91
CA GLY A 28 -2.90 -13.47 -1.70
C GLY A 28 -2.82 -12.18 -0.89
N LEU A 29 -3.30 -12.19 0.35
CA LEU A 29 -3.26 -11.04 1.24
C LEU A 29 -1.82 -10.65 1.61
N LEU A 30 -0.99 -11.63 1.98
CA LEU A 30 0.43 -11.40 2.28
C LEU A 30 1.18 -10.83 1.07
N LEU A 31 0.95 -11.39 -0.12
CA LEU A 31 1.57 -10.91 -1.35
C LEU A 31 1.13 -9.46 -1.66
N THR A 32 -0.16 -9.16 -1.53
CA THR A 32 -0.70 -7.81 -1.74
C THR A 32 -0.12 -6.83 -0.72
N LEU A 33 0.03 -7.24 0.55
CA LEU A 33 0.65 -6.44 1.60
C LEU A 33 2.11 -6.13 1.28
N VAL A 34 2.90 -7.15 0.93
CA VAL A 34 4.33 -6.98 0.61
C VAL A 34 4.52 -6.08 -0.62
N LEU A 35 3.74 -6.31 -1.68
CA LEU A 35 3.78 -5.47 -2.88
C LEU A 35 3.33 -4.04 -2.58
N GLY A 36 2.27 -3.87 -1.79
CA GLY A 36 1.77 -2.56 -1.37
C GLY A 36 2.79 -1.78 -0.54
N LEU A 37 3.44 -2.44 0.42
CA LEU A 37 4.52 -1.86 1.22
C LEU A 37 5.73 -1.50 0.35
N GLY A 38 6.17 -2.42 -0.53
CA GLY A 38 7.28 -2.17 -1.44
C GLY A 38 7.02 -0.99 -2.37
N ALA A 39 5.84 -0.93 -2.99
CA ALA A 39 5.42 0.19 -3.82
C ALA A 39 5.36 1.50 -3.02
N GLY A 40 4.85 1.46 -1.78
CA GLY A 40 4.82 2.61 -0.88
C GLY A 40 6.20 3.15 -0.56
N VAL A 41 7.15 2.28 -0.21
CA VAL A 41 8.54 2.67 0.09
C VAL A 41 9.21 3.29 -1.14
N LEU A 42 9.07 2.67 -2.31
CA LEU A 42 9.64 3.19 -3.55
C LEU A 42 9.03 4.53 -3.94
N ALA A 43 7.71 4.70 -3.82
CA ALA A 43 7.03 5.94 -4.10
C ALA A 43 7.48 7.07 -3.14
N LEU A 44 7.54 6.80 -1.84
CA LEU A 44 8.00 7.77 -0.85
C LEU A 44 9.48 8.13 -1.05
N GLY A 45 10.32 7.15 -1.36
CA GLY A 45 11.74 7.37 -1.67
C GLY A 45 11.93 8.25 -2.91
N GLY A 46 11.20 7.95 -3.99
CA GLY A 46 11.23 8.74 -5.23
C GLY A 46 10.73 10.18 -5.03
N LEU A 47 9.63 10.36 -4.29
CA LEU A 47 9.12 11.69 -3.92
C LEU A 47 10.14 12.47 -3.08
N GLY A 48 10.76 11.82 -2.09
CA GLY A 48 11.81 12.44 -1.27
C GLY A 48 12.99 12.93 -2.10
N TRP A 49 13.45 12.12 -3.06
CA TRP A 49 14.51 12.49 -4.00
C TRP A 49 14.11 13.65 -4.91
N LEU A 50 12.89 13.65 -5.45
CA LEU A 50 12.36 14.74 -6.27
C LEU A 50 12.29 16.05 -5.48
N ILE A 51 11.84 15.99 -4.23
CA ILE A 51 11.77 17.16 -3.36
C ILE A 51 13.18 17.70 -3.07
N ALA A 52 14.13 16.81 -2.76
CA ALA A 52 15.52 17.21 -2.51
C ALA A 52 16.17 17.84 -3.75
N ALA A 53 16.01 17.22 -4.93
CA ALA A 53 16.54 17.75 -6.18
C ALA A 53 15.91 19.10 -6.55
N GLY A 54 14.59 19.21 -6.42
CA GLY A 54 13.86 20.46 -6.64
C GLY A 54 14.33 21.56 -5.70
N TYR A 55 14.51 21.25 -4.42
CA TYR A 55 15.04 22.18 -3.43
C TYR A 55 16.45 22.67 -3.79
N LEU A 56 17.35 21.75 -4.16
CA LEU A 56 18.72 22.10 -4.56
C LEU A 56 18.73 23.02 -5.78
N GLN A 57 17.87 22.75 -6.77
CA GLN A 57 17.72 23.59 -7.96
C GLN A 57 17.16 24.98 -7.62
N LEU A 58 16.10 25.05 -6.80
CA LEU A 58 15.49 26.33 -6.40
C LEU A 58 16.45 27.19 -5.57
N ARG A 59 17.30 26.57 -4.75
CA ARG A 59 18.28 27.27 -3.92
C ARG A 59 19.33 28.02 -4.73
N ALA A 60 19.53 27.67 -6.01
CA ALA A 60 20.41 28.45 -6.88
C ALA A 60 19.80 29.84 -7.23
N TRP A 61 18.49 30.03 -7.05
CA TRP A 61 17.77 31.23 -7.47
C TRP A 61 17.09 31.96 -6.30
N LEU A 62 16.85 31.29 -5.17
CA LEU A 62 16.17 31.83 -4.00
C LEU A 62 16.95 31.59 -2.70
N PRO A 63 16.71 32.41 -1.65
CA PRO A 63 17.16 32.11 -0.30
C PRO A 63 16.65 30.74 0.19
N PRO A 64 17.40 30.04 1.05
CA PRO A 64 17.05 28.70 1.53
C PRO A 64 15.63 28.60 2.11
N ALA A 65 15.22 29.62 2.87
CA ALA A 65 13.88 29.67 3.46
C ALA A 65 12.77 29.76 2.39
N GLY A 66 12.98 30.55 1.33
CA GLY A 66 12.01 30.69 0.24
C GLY A 66 11.90 29.43 -0.61
N ALA A 67 13.04 28.80 -0.92
CA ALA A 67 13.06 27.52 -1.63
C ALA A 67 12.35 26.42 -0.82
N ALA A 68 12.59 26.35 0.49
CA ALA A 68 11.93 25.38 1.37
C ALA A 68 10.41 25.63 1.47
N ALA A 69 9.97 26.89 1.56
CA ALA A 69 8.56 27.23 1.61
C ALA A 69 7.82 26.79 0.33
N ILE A 70 8.39 27.07 -0.85
CA ILE A 70 7.79 26.65 -2.13
C ILE A 70 7.72 25.13 -2.23
N MET A 71 8.80 24.42 -1.92
CA MET A 71 8.81 22.95 -1.95
C MET A 71 7.84 22.34 -0.92
N GLY A 72 7.69 22.98 0.25
CA GLY A 72 6.70 22.59 1.26
C GLY A 72 5.26 22.73 0.75
N VAL A 73 4.93 23.87 0.13
CA VAL A 73 3.60 24.09 -0.47
C VAL A 73 3.32 23.07 -1.58
N LEU A 74 4.30 22.81 -2.46
CA LEU A 74 4.16 21.78 -3.50
C LEU A 74 3.94 20.39 -2.91
N SER A 75 4.68 20.04 -1.86
CA SER A 75 4.55 18.75 -1.18
C SER A 75 3.17 18.60 -0.53
N LEU A 76 2.66 19.67 0.10
CA LEU A 76 1.31 19.70 0.67
C LEU A 76 0.23 19.58 -0.41
N ALA A 77 0.40 20.24 -1.57
CA ALA A 77 -0.53 20.13 -2.68
C ALA A 77 -0.58 18.70 -3.25
N VAL A 78 0.57 18.05 -3.39
CA VAL A 78 0.65 16.64 -3.81
C VAL A 78 -0.02 15.73 -2.77
N ALA A 79 0.29 15.89 -1.49
CA ALA A 79 -0.32 15.10 -0.42
C ALA A 79 -1.85 15.29 -0.36
N GLY A 80 -2.31 16.53 -0.47
CA GLY A 80 -3.74 16.86 -0.54
C GLY A 80 -4.43 16.26 -1.77
N GLY A 81 -3.79 16.31 -2.94
CA GLY A 81 -4.31 15.71 -4.17
C GLY A 81 -4.42 14.19 -4.09
N VAL A 82 -3.41 13.52 -3.53
CA VAL A 82 -3.43 12.07 -3.30
C VAL A 82 -4.54 11.71 -2.30
N LEU A 83 -4.67 12.45 -1.20
CA LEU A 83 -5.70 12.21 -0.19
C LEU A 83 -7.11 12.41 -0.76
N TRP A 84 -7.32 13.46 -1.55
CA TRP A 84 -8.59 13.69 -2.25
C TRP A 84 -8.95 12.52 -3.16
N PHE A 85 -7.98 12.08 -3.98
CA PHE A 85 -8.20 10.97 -4.91
C PHE A 85 -8.53 9.67 -4.16
N ALA A 86 -7.83 9.39 -3.06
CA ALA A 86 -8.07 8.22 -2.23
C ALA A 86 -9.46 8.24 -1.57
N VAL A 87 -9.93 9.41 -1.13
CA VAL A 87 -11.29 9.58 -0.57
C VAL A 87 -12.36 9.35 -1.63
N ARG A 88 -12.11 9.75 -2.88
CA ARG A 88 -13.08 9.61 -4.00
C ARG A 88 -13.20 8.19 -4.56
N GLN A 89 -12.23 7.33 -4.30
CA GLN A 89 -12.23 5.93 -4.74
C GLN A 89 -12.88 4.97 -3.74
N LYS A 90 -13.18 5.43 -2.52
CA LYS A 90 -14.04 4.70 -1.58
C LYS A 90 -15.50 5.02 -1.85
#